data_AF-A0A966IRI5-F1
#
_entry.id   AF-A0A966IRI5-F1
#
_cell.length_a   1.000
_cell.length_b   1.000
_cell.length_c   1.000
_cell.angle_alpha   90.00
_cell.angle_beta   90.00
_cell.angle_gamma   90.00
#
_symmetry.space_group_name_H-M   'P 1'
#
loop_
_entity.id
_entity.type
_entity.pdbx_description
1 polymer ?
#
loop_
_entity_poly.entity_id
_entity_poly.type
_entity_poly.pdbx_seq_one_letter_code
_entity_poly.pdbx_strand_id
1 'polypeptide(L)'
;MSNSSNITGESLLYLTDNQLRQGIEAMFFAYRGFTADPDRILEEYGYGRAHHRAIHFINGSPGTTVNNLLNILGVTKQSLNRVLRTLVDDTLVEVKIGVQDKRERHLYLTSQGLQ
;
A
#
# COMPACT_ATOMS: atom_id res chain seq x y z
N MET A 1 -31.91 2.31 -48.74
CA MET A 1 -31.03 1.13 -48.69
C MET A 1 -30.34 1.17 -47.35
N SER A 2 -30.80 0.33 -46.43
CA SER A 2 -30.49 0.38 -45.01
C SER A 2 -29.09 -0.15 -44.75
N ASN A 3 -28.27 0.65 -44.07
CA ASN A 3 -26.89 0.33 -43.73
C ASN A 3 -26.90 -0.68 -42.56
N SER A 4 -26.98 -1.98 -42.87
CA SER A 4 -26.80 -3.04 -41.90
C SER A 4 -25.32 -3.12 -41.53
N SER A 5 -24.92 -2.31 -40.54
CA SER A 5 -23.63 -2.42 -39.87
C SER A 5 -23.46 -3.84 -39.36
N ASN A 6 -22.58 -4.60 -40.02
CA ASN A 6 -22.14 -5.92 -39.57
C ASN A 6 -21.50 -5.76 -38.18
N ILE A 7 -22.30 -6.00 -37.14
CA ILE A 7 -21.77 -6.25 -35.80
C ILE A 7 -21.03 -7.58 -35.92
N THR A 8 -19.71 -7.52 -36.09
CA THR A 8 -18.83 -8.70 -36.07
C THR A 8 -19.06 -9.43 -34.75
N GLY A 9 -19.29 -10.75 -34.77
CA GLY A 9 -19.70 -11.53 -33.59
C GLY A 9 -18.78 -11.38 -32.37
N GLU A 10 -17.52 -10.98 -32.56
CA GLU A 10 -16.60 -10.58 -31.48
C GLU A 10 -17.08 -9.39 -30.65
N SER A 11 -17.81 -8.44 -31.23
CA SER A 11 -18.38 -7.29 -30.51
C SER A 11 -19.50 -7.68 -29.54
N LEU A 12 -20.05 -8.90 -29.66
CA LEU A 12 -21.05 -9.45 -28.74
C LEU A 12 -20.40 -10.25 -27.59
N LEU A 13 -19.08 -10.49 -27.67
CA LEU A 13 -18.33 -11.16 -26.61
C LEU A 13 -17.95 -10.12 -25.55
N TYR A 14 -18.27 -10.42 -24.29
CA TYR A 14 -17.84 -9.64 -23.13
C TYR A 14 -16.55 -10.24 -22.57
N LEU A 15 -15.66 -9.37 -22.07
CA LEU A 15 -14.38 -9.76 -21.47
C LEU A 15 -13.49 -10.55 -22.44
N THR A 16 -13.43 -10.12 -23.71
CA THR A 16 -12.40 -10.63 -24.63
C THR A 16 -11.00 -10.34 -24.08
N ASP A 17 -10.00 -11.12 -24.47
CA ASP A 17 -8.60 -10.92 -24.03
C ASP A 17 -8.12 -9.48 -24.25
N ASN A 18 -8.53 -8.86 -25.37
CA ASN A 18 -8.22 -7.46 -25.67
C ASN A 18 -8.90 -6.49 -24.70
N GLN A 19 -10.18 -6.68 -24.39
CA GLN A 19 -10.90 -5.85 -23.41
C GLN A 19 -10.32 -6.02 -21.99
N LEU A 20 -9.97 -7.25 -21.60
CA LEU A 20 -9.33 -7.52 -20.31
C LEU A 20 -7.97 -6.83 -20.22
N ARG A 21 -7.16 -6.89 -21.29
CA ARG A 21 -5.87 -6.21 -21.38
C ARG A 21 -6.01 -4.70 -21.26
N GLN A 22 -6.96 -4.10 -21.99
CA GLN A 22 -7.26 -2.67 -21.89
C GLN A 22 -7.69 -2.27 -20.47
N GLY A 23 -8.50 -3.11 -19.80
CA GLY A 23 -8.89 -2.89 -18.41
C GLY A 23 -7.69 -2.94 -17.45
N ILE A 24 -6.77 -3.88 -17.63
CA ILE A 24 -5.53 -3.98 -16.84
C ILE A 24 -4.65 -2.74 -17.07
N GLU A 25 -4.46 -2.32 -18.32
CA GLU A 25 -3.69 -1.13 -18.68
C GLU A 25 -4.31 0.15 -18.08
N ALA A 26 -5.63 0.30 -18.16
CA ALA A 26 -6.34 1.42 -17.56
C ALA A 26 -6.16 1.46 -16.03
N MET A 27 -6.28 0.31 -15.35
CA MET A 27 -6.04 0.22 -13.90
C MET A 27 -4.59 0.56 -13.56
N PHE A 28 -3.63 0.11 -14.37
CA PHE A 28 -2.21 0.44 -14.18
C PHE A 28 -1.95 1.95 -14.29
N PHE A 29 -2.46 2.61 -15.34
CA PHE A 29 -2.27 4.05 -15.51
C PHE A 29 -3.00 4.87 -14.46
N ALA A 30 -4.22 4.47 -14.09
CA ALA A 30 -4.99 5.11 -13.03
C ALA A 30 -4.25 5.01 -11.69
N TYR A 31 -3.77 3.81 -11.32
CA TYR A 31 -3.00 3.62 -10.10
C TYR A 31 -1.70 4.42 -10.08
N ARG A 32 -0.95 4.42 -11.20
CA ARG A 32 0.28 5.21 -11.35
C ARG A 32 0.00 6.71 -11.20
N GLY A 33 -1.02 7.23 -11.88
CA GLY A 33 -1.40 8.65 -11.80
C GLY A 33 -1.84 9.05 -10.40
N PHE A 34 -2.69 8.24 -9.77
CA PHE A 34 -3.19 8.47 -8.41
C PHE A 34 -2.09 8.55 -7.36
N THR A 35 -1.01 7.79 -7.54
CA THR A 35 0.08 7.70 -6.58
C THR A 35 1.28 8.61 -6.87
N ALA A 36 1.31 9.28 -8.03
CA ALA A 36 2.47 10.06 -8.47
C ALA A 36 2.78 11.26 -7.55
N ASP A 37 1.77 12.04 -7.16
CA ASP A 37 1.98 13.20 -6.30
C ASP A 37 2.33 12.81 -4.85
N PRO A 38 1.63 11.85 -4.20
CA PRO A 38 2.06 11.34 -2.91
C PRO A 38 3.48 10.76 -2.93
N ASP A 39 3.88 10.07 -4.00
CA ASP A 39 5.24 9.54 -4.11
C ASP A 39 6.30 10.63 -4.17
N ARG A 40 6.05 11.70 -4.92
CA ARG A 40 6.96 12.86 -4.98
C ARG A 40 7.15 13.49 -3.60
N ILE A 41 6.06 13.66 -2.86
CA ILE A 41 6.12 14.18 -1.49
C ILE A 41 6.93 13.24 -0.60
N LEU A 42 6.69 11.94 -0.67
CA LEU A 42 7.40 10.95 0.14
C LEU A 42 8.90 10.90 -0.19
N GLU A 43 9.29 11.09 -1.45
CA GLU A 43 10.69 11.14 -1.87
C GLU A 43 11.47 12.27 -1.17
N GLU A 44 10.83 13.41 -0.88
CA GLU A 44 11.45 14.51 -0.12
C GLU A 44 11.87 14.10 1.29
N TYR A 45 11.20 13.10 1.87
CA TYR A 45 11.52 12.51 3.18
C TYR A 45 12.39 11.26 3.08
N GLY A 46 12.83 10.87 1.87
CA GLY A 46 13.49 9.58 1.64
C GLY A 46 12.58 8.37 1.85
N TYR A 47 11.27 8.60 1.85
CA TYR A 47 10.24 7.59 2.10
C TYR A 47 9.64 7.07 0.81
N GLY A 48 8.90 5.99 0.98
CA GLY A 48 8.09 5.39 -0.08
C GLY A 48 6.79 4.90 0.51
N ARG A 49 5.87 4.46 -0.34
CA ARG A 49 4.48 4.10 0.03
C ARG A 49 4.38 3.12 1.20
N ALA A 50 5.34 2.22 1.37
CA ALA A 50 5.35 1.27 2.47
C ALA A 50 5.51 1.95 3.85
N HIS A 51 6.32 3.02 3.92
CA HIS A 51 6.46 3.85 5.12
C HIS A 51 5.14 4.55 5.46
N HIS A 52 4.54 5.21 4.46
CA HIS A 52 3.24 5.86 4.62
C HIS A 52 2.14 4.88 5.07
N ARG A 53 2.03 3.72 4.43
CA ARG A 53 1.05 2.69 4.81
C ARG A 53 1.30 2.18 6.24
N ALA A 54 2.56 1.98 6.64
CA ALA A 54 2.88 1.54 7.99
C ALA A 54 2.42 2.58 9.03
N ILE A 55 2.74 3.86 8.83
CA ILE A 55 2.29 4.96 9.70
C ILE A 55 0.76 4.99 9.79
N HIS A 56 0.07 4.93 8.63
CA HIS A 56 -1.39 4.94 8.57
C HIS A 56 -2.02 3.82 9.40
N PHE A 57 -1.56 2.58 9.26
CA PHE A 57 -2.13 1.45 10.00
C PHE A 57 -1.74 1.41 11.48
N ILE A 58 -0.54 1.91 11.84
CA ILE A 58 -0.16 2.06 13.25
C ILE A 58 -1.02 3.15 13.91
N ASN A 59 -1.31 4.25 13.21
CA ASN A 59 -2.21 5.30 13.72
C ASN A 59 -3.63 4.78 13.94
N GLY A 60 -4.17 4.02 12.98
CA GLY A 60 -5.51 3.46 13.06
C GLY A 60 -5.69 2.38 14.13
N SER A 61 -4.59 1.76 14.59
CA SER A 61 -4.61 0.75 15.64
C SER A 61 -3.34 0.87 16.52
N PRO A 62 -3.30 1.86 17.43
CA PRO A 62 -2.14 2.05 18.30
C PRO A 62 -1.86 0.81 19.17
N GLY A 63 -0.61 0.36 19.21
CA GLY A 63 -0.21 -0.86 19.89
C GLY A 63 -0.39 -2.14 19.06
N THR A 64 -0.69 -2.02 17.77
CA THR A 64 -0.70 -3.15 16.85
C THR A 64 0.65 -3.87 16.83
N THR A 65 0.64 -5.18 16.52
CA THR A 65 1.87 -5.97 16.48
C THR A 65 2.52 -5.95 15.11
N VAL A 66 3.83 -6.21 15.06
CA VAL A 66 4.56 -6.39 13.78
C VAL A 66 3.91 -7.48 12.92
N ASN A 67 3.44 -8.58 13.52
CA ASN A 67 2.77 -9.66 12.78
C ASN A 67 1.42 -9.20 12.19
N ASN A 68 0.63 -8.43 12.95
CA ASN A 68 -0.62 -7.90 12.42
C ASN A 68 -0.35 -6.94 11.26
N LEU A 69 0.66 -6.09 11.38
CA LEU A 69 1.06 -5.17 10.32
C LEU A 69 1.55 -5.91 9.06
N LEU A 70 2.28 -7.03 9.20
CA LEU A 70 2.63 -7.90 8.06
C LEU A 70 1.39 -8.41 7.33
N ASN A 71 0.42 -8.93 8.09
CA ASN A 71 -0.80 -9.51 7.53
C ASN A 71 -1.63 -8.48 6.77
N ILE A 72 -1.81 -7.28 7.35
CA ILE A 72 -2.59 -6.20 6.72
C ILE A 72 -1.85 -5.65 5.49
N LEU A 73 -0.53 -5.48 5.57
CA LEU A 73 0.22 -4.88 4.48
C LEU A 73 0.45 -5.82 3.30
N GLY A 74 0.41 -7.13 3.53
CA GLY A 74 0.65 -8.15 2.52
C GLY A 74 2.10 -8.13 1.99
N VAL A 75 3.07 -7.80 2.86
CA VAL A 75 4.48 -7.66 2.49
C VAL A 75 5.36 -8.69 3.22
N THR A 76 6.58 -8.86 2.73
CA THR A 76 7.54 -9.76 3.38
C THR A 76 8.06 -9.19 4.70
N LYS A 77 8.45 -10.06 5.63
CA LYS A 77 9.08 -9.68 6.90
C LYS A 77 10.32 -8.81 6.72
N GLN A 78 11.16 -9.14 5.73
CA GLN A 78 12.36 -8.36 5.43
C GLN A 78 12.00 -6.94 4.96
N SER A 79 11.01 -6.81 4.07
CA SER A 79 10.56 -5.50 3.60
C SER A 79 9.99 -4.67 4.75
N LEU A 80 9.15 -5.25 5.60
CA LEU A 80 8.58 -4.53 6.73
C LEU A 80 9.64 -4.12 7.75
N ASN A 81 10.59 -5.01 8.07
CA ASN A 81 11.65 -4.69 9.01
C ASN A 81 12.50 -3.50 8.54
N ARG A 82 12.77 -3.38 7.23
CA ARG A 82 13.48 -2.22 6.68
C ARG A 82 12.67 -0.93 6.85
N VAL A 83 11.37 -0.98 6.61
CA VAL A 83 10.46 0.15 6.80
C VAL A 83 10.40 0.57 8.27
N LEU A 84 10.13 -0.38 9.17
CA LEU A 84 10.04 -0.11 10.60
C LEU A 84 11.36 0.41 11.18
N ARG A 85 12.51 -0.11 10.73
CA ARG A 85 13.81 0.41 11.17
C ARG A 85 13.94 1.90 10.84
N THR A 86 13.65 2.27 9.59
CA THR A 86 13.70 3.67 9.14
C THR A 86 12.75 4.56 9.98
N LEU A 87 11.50 4.13 10.19
CA LEU A 87 10.54 4.89 10.98
C LEU A 87 10.91 5.03 12.47
N VAL A 88 11.62 4.05 13.03
CA VAL A 88 12.14 4.10 14.40
C VAL A 88 13.37 5.00 14.48
N ASP A 89 14.28 4.88 13.51
CA ASP A 89 15.49 5.70 13.42
C ASP A 89 15.13 7.19 13.28
N ASP A 90 14.06 7.50 12.53
CA ASP A 90 13.52 8.86 12.34
C ASP A 90 12.54 9.30 13.45
N THR A 91 12.47 8.54 14.54
CA THR A 91 11.65 8.82 15.72
C THR A 91 10.16 9.02 15.47
N LEU A 92 9.61 8.46 14.38
CA LEU A 92 8.18 8.50 14.06
C LEU A 92 7.40 7.35 14.72
N VAL A 93 8.04 6.20 14.89
CA VAL A 93 7.45 5.01 15.52
C VAL A 93 8.29 4.57 16.71
N GLU A 94 7.64 4.23 17.81
CA GLU A 94 8.26 3.52 18.93
C GLU A 94 7.82 2.05 18.98
N VAL A 95 8.72 1.19 19.43
CA VAL A 95 8.46 -0.24 19.60
C VAL A 95 8.53 -0.62 21.06
N LYS A 96 7.43 -1.12 21.62
CA LYS A 96 7.34 -1.62 23.00
C LYS A 96 7.34 -3.13 23.03
N ILE A 97 8.11 -3.72 23.94
CA ILE A 97 8.15 -5.17 24.16
C ILE A 97 6.91 -5.56 24.96
N GLY A 98 6.25 -6.65 24.56
CA GLY A 98 5.10 -7.21 25.30
C GLY A 98 5.46 -7.58 26.73
N VAL A 99 4.55 -7.27 27.67
CA VAL A 99 4.75 -7.57 29.10
C VAL A 99 4.56 -9.06 29.39
N GLN A 100 3.58 -9.71 28.73
CA GLN A 100 3.27 -11.13 28.88
C GLN A 100 4.15 -12.01 28.00
N ASP A 101 4.30 -11.67 26.71
CA ASP A 101 5.25 -12.32 25.80
C ASP A 101 6.31 -11.32 25.31
N LYS A 102 7.55 -11.50 25.78
CA LYS A 102 8.69 -10.66 25.38
C LYS A 102 9.09 -10.80 23.91
N ARG A 103 8.50 -11.72 23.15
CA ARG A 103 8.68 -11.83 21.69
C ARG A 103 7.75 -10.88 20.94
N GLU A 104 6.68 -10.42 21.57
CA GLU A 104 5.77 -9.46 20.96
C GLU A 104 6.41 -8.07 20.91
N ARG A 105 6.12 -7.37 19.82
CA ARG A 105 6.58 -6.02 19.52
C ARG A 105 5.36 -5.21 19.12
N HIS A 106 4.95 -4.31 20.01
CA HIS A 106 3.83 -3.41 19.82
C HIS A 106 4.34 -2.09 19.26
N LEU A 107 3.66 -1.57 18.25
CA LEU A 107 4.06 -0.38 17.51
C LEU A 107 3.14 0.79 17.90
N TYR A 108 3.73 1.94 18.18
CA TYR A 108 3.00 3.18 18.45
C TYR A 108 3.62 4.31 17.64
N LEU A 109 2.80 5.26 17.19
CA LEU A 109 3.33 6.53 16.70
C LEU A 109 3.82 7.36 17.89
N THR A 110 4.95 8.03 17.70
CA THR A 110 5.40 9.07 18.63
C THR A 110 4.59 10.35 18.41
N SER A 111 4.82 11.37 19.24
CA SER A 111 4.26 12.70 19.01
C SER A 111 4.67 13.28 17.65
N GLN A 112 5.87 12.95 17.14
CA GLN A 112 6.33 13.38 15.82
C GLN A 112 5.65 12.57 14.70
N GLY A 113 5.43 11.28 14.90
CA GLY A 113 4.73 10.44 13.93
C GLY A 113 3.25 10.78 13.73
N LEU A 114 2.67 11.58 14.64
CA LEU A 114 1.28 12.06 14.57
C LEU A 114 1.12 13.40 13.85
N GLN A 115 2.22 14.10 13.57
CA GLN A 115 2.23 15.39 12.84
C GLN A 115 2.15 15.15 11.34
#